data_AF-A0A9N9X0R3-F1
#
_entry.id   AF-A0A9N9X0R3-F1
#
_cell.length_a   1.000
_cell.length_b   1.000
_cell.length_c   1.000
_cell.angle_alpha   90.00
_cell.angle_beta   90.00
_cell.angle_gamma   90.00
#
_symmetry.space_group_name_H-M   'P 1'
#
loop_
_entity.id
_entity.type
_entity.pdbx_description
1 polymer ?
#
loop_
_entity_poly.entity_id
_entity_poly.type
_entity_poly.pdbx_seq_one_letter_code
_entity_poly.pdbx_strand_id
1 'polypeptide(L)'
;MLKMSISVVYIADYFANNSERLIPYAGPGHWNDPDTLLLGNFGLSYEQSKAQLAIWAVLAAPFLLSNDLRTITPEIKELILNRQIIAVDQDPLGIQGKRLSSINRIETWIRPISPIVNDEHSYAVAFVSRRTDGHGYAFKYSLEELGLTNVFGYEVKDLFDSKRETFKVALGDKIEDRVNPTGANFYKFTPITKRDLRKML
;
A
#
# COMPACT_ATOMS: atom_id res chain seq x y z
N MET A 1 24.39 7.70 -7.23
CA MET A 1 23.53 6.84 -6.38
C MET A 1 22.38 7.64 -5.74
N LEU A 2 22.63 8.75 -5.05
CA LEU A 2 21.59 9.58 -4.39
C LEU A 2 20.46 10.11 -5.30
N LYS A 3 20.74 10.41 -6.58
CA LYS A 3 19.79 11.16 -7.43
C LYS A 3 18.51 10.39 -7.80
N MET A 4 18.57 9.07 -8.02
CA MET A 4 17.38 8.28 -8.39
C MET A 4 16.43 8.05 -7.21
N SER A 5 16.96 7.74 -6.03
CA SER A 5 16.15 7.58 -4.82
C SER A 5 15.48 8.89 -4.40
N ILE A 6 16.16 10.03 -4.60
CA ILE A 6 15.58 11.36 -4.38
C ILE A 6 14.39 11.60 -5.32
N SER A 7 14.45 11.13 -6.56
CA SER A 7 13.35 11.31 -7.53
C SER A 7 12.08 10.54 -7.13
N VAL A 8 12.18 9.28 -6.73
CA VAL A 8 11.01 8.48 -6.30
C VAL A 8 10.34 9.09 -5.06
N VAL A 9 11.15 9.53 -4.10
CA VAL A 9 10.67 10.23 -2.90
C VAL A 9 9.95 11.52 -3.27
N TYR A 10 10.55 12.33 -4.15
CA TYR A 10 9.99 13.59 -4.59
C TYR A 10 8.65 13.41 -5.35
N ILE A 11 8.58 12.40 -6.22
CA ILE A 11 7.34 12.05 -6.93
C ILE A 11 6.23 11.67 -5.94
N ALA A 12 6.54 10.79 -4.98
CA ALA A 12 5.58 10.42 -3.94
C ALA A 12 5.10 11.65 -3.15
N ASP A 13 6.01 12.56 -2.79
CA ASP A 13 5.68 13.81 -2.10
C ASP A 13 4.81 14.73 -2.97
N TYR A 14 5.08 14.82 -4.26
CA TYR A 14 4.26 15.60 -5.20
C TYR A 14 2.81 15.08 -5.22
N PHE A 15 2.62 13.77 -5.37
CA PHE A 15 1.28 13.16 -5.39
C PHE A 15 0.56 13.30 -4.04
N ALA A 16 1.29 13.13 -2.93
CA ALA A 16 0.74 13.33 -1.60
C ALA A 16 0.27 14.78 -1.39
N ASN A 17 1.09 15.76 -1.78
CA ASN A 17 0.80 17.18 -1.55
C ASN A 17 -0.21 17.78 -2.55
N ASN A 18 -0.49 17.08 -3.66
CA ASN A 18 -1.42 17.52 -4.70
C ASN A 18 -2.66 16.61 -4.83
N SER A 19 -2.89 15.72 -3.86
CA SER A 19 -3.96 14.70 -3.92
C SER A 19 -5.34 15.30 -4.20
N GLU A 20 -5.72 16.39 -3.54
CA GLU A 20 -7.01 17.07 -3.74
C GLU A 20 -7.22 17.56 -5.18
N ARG A 21 -6.13 17.95 -5.84
CA ARG A 21 -6.14 18.42 -7.22
C ARG A 21 -6.12 17.26 -8.21
N LEU A 22 -5.42 16.17 -7.91
CA LEU A 22 -5.14 15.09 -8.87
C LEU A 22 -6.23 14.01 -8.88
N ILE A 23 -6.74 13.61 -7.71
CA ILE A 23 -7.68 12.48 -7.57
C ILE A 23 -8.96 12.66 -8.40
N PRO A 24 -9.60 13.85 -8.48
CA PRO A 24 -10.83 14.02 -9.26
C PRO A 24 -10.65 13.77 -10.77
N TYR A 25 -9.42 13.77 -11.28
CA TYR A 25 -9.11 13.54 -12.70
C TYR A 25 -8.58 12.13 -12.98
N ALA A 26 -8.53 11.24 -11.99
CA ALA A 26 -8.18 9.83 -12.20
C ALA A 26 -9.42 8.94 -12.11
N GLY A 27 -9.49 7.92 -12.97
CA GLY A 27 -10.56 6.94 -12.99
C GLY A 27 -10.50 6.00 -14.20
N PRO A 28 -11.45 5.08 -14.36
CA PRO A 28 -11.49 4.17 -15.49
C PRO A 28 -11.37 4.89 -16.84
N GLY A 29 -10.29 4.62 -17.57
CA GLY A 29 -9.98 5.22 -18.87
C GLY A 29 -8.93 6.34 -18.85
N HIS A 30 -8.57 6.87 -17.69
CA HIS A 30 -7.51 7.90 -17.56
C HIS A 30 -6.90 7.90 -16.14
N TRP A 31 -5.57 7.79 -16.07
CA TRP A 31 -4.85 7.64 -14.79
C TRP A 31 -3.80 8.72 -14.63
N ASN A 32 -3.55 9.16 -13.40
CA ASN A 32 -2.38 9.99 -13.13
C ASN A 32 -1.14 9.10 -13.17
N ASP A 33 -0.09 9.56 -13.87
CA ASP A 33 1.14 8.80 -14.06
C ASP A 33 2.28 9.39 -13.20
N PRO A 34 2.68 8.71 -12.10
CA PRO A 34 3.84 9.08 -11.30
C PRO A 34 5.18 8.62 -11.89
N ASP A 35 5.28 8.33 -13.18
CA ASP A 35 6.47 7.81 -13.85
C ASP A 35 6.75 6.33 -13.50
N THR A 36 7.78 5.77 -14.11
CA THR A 36 8.10 4.34 -14.15
C THR A 36 8.50 3.72 -12.80
N LEU A 37 8.21 2.43 -12.67
CA LEU A 37 8.69 1.57 -11.60
C LEU A 37 10.18 1.23 -11.83
N LEU A 38 11.01 1.53 -10.84
CA LEU A 38 12.48 1.35 -10.89
C LEU A 38 12.92 0.09 -10.12
N LEU A 39 12.02 -0.86 -9.92
CA LEU A 39 12.21 -2.07 -9.11
C LEU A 39 13.40 -2.88 -9.64
N GLY A 40 14.36 -3.18 -8.77
CA GLY A 40 15.55 -3.97 -9.11
C GLY A 40 16.59 -3.27 -9.99
N ASN A 41 16.44 -1.97 -10.24
CA ASN A 41 17.57 -1.18 -10.73
C ASN A 41 18.59 -0.98 -9.61
N PHE A 42 19.84 -0.67 -10.00
CA PHE A 42 20.96 -0.36 -9.10
C PHE A 42 20.71 0.84 -8.15
N GLY A 43 19.59 1.55 -8.30
CA GLY A 43 19.23 2.74 -7.54
C GLY A 43 18.40 2.50 -6.28
N LEU A 44 17.74 1.35 -6.15
CA LEU A 44 16.82 1.07 -5.05
C LEU A 44 17.20 -0.22 -4.32
N SER A 45 17.15 -0.17 -2.98
CA SER A 45 17.16 -1.38 -2.16
C SER A 45 15.87 -2.18 -2.35
N TYR A 46 15.84 -3.41 -1.86
CA TYR A 46 14.63 -4.23 -1.82
C TYR A 46 13.49 -3.52 -1.05
N GLU A 47 13.80 -2.91 0.09
CA GLU A 47 12.83 -2.17 0.89
C GLU A 47 12.30 -0.92 0.16
N GLN A 48 13.18 -0.16 -0.49
CA GLN A 48 12.76 0.98 -1.32
C GLN A 48 11.89 0.54 -2.51
N SER A 49 12.17 -0.64 -3.07
CA SER A 49 11.37 -1.25 -4.13
C SER A 49 9.96 -1.60 -3.62
N LYS A 50 9.84 -2.18 -2.42
CA LYS A 50 8.54 -2.41 -1.77
C LYS A 50 7.78 -1.11 -1.56
N ALA A 51 8.45 -0.07 -1.07
CA ALA A 51 7.84 1.24 -0.84
C ALA A 51 7.29 1.86 -2.14
N GLN A 52 8.09 1.87 -3.21
CA GLN A 52 7.62 2.38 -4.50
C GLN A 52 6.40 1.60 -5.00
N LEU A 53 6.49 0.27 -4.99
CA LEU A 53 5.41 -0.60 -5.49
C LEU A 53 4.10 -0.40 -4.71
N ALA A 54 4.16 -0.30 -3.38
CA ALA A 54 2.97 -0.07 -2.56
C ALA A 54 2.34 1.31 -2.80
N ILE A 55 3.15 2.36 -2.90
CA ILE A 55 2.65 3.72 -3.17
C ILE A 55 2.00 3.77 -4.55
N TRP A 56 2.63 3.23 -5.60
CA TRP A 56 2.09 3.23 -6.95
C TRP A 56 0.77 2.45 -7.03
N ALA A 57 0.67 1.32 -6.34
CA ALA A 57 -0.58 0.56 -6.23
C ALA A 57 -1.70 1.36 -5.55
N VAL A 58 -1.39 2.11 -4.48
CA VAL A 58 -2.36 3.00 -3.82
C VAL A 58 -2.78 4.15 -4.75
N LEU A 59 -1.87 4.66 -5.57
CA LEU A 59 -2.14 5.76 -6.50
C LEU A 59 -2.91 5.34 -7.76
N ALA A 60 -3.21 4.06 -7.96
CA ALA A 60 -3.78 3.54 -9.22
C ALA A 60 -2.94 3.93 -10.44
N ALA A 61 -1.62 3.88 -10.27
CA ALA A 61 -0.66 4.33 -11.25
C ALA A 61 -0.44 3.26 -12.34
N PRO A 62 -0.23 3.63 -13.61
CA PRO A 62 0.22 2.68 -14.62
C PRO A 62 1.52 1.97 -14.19
N PHE A 63 1.50 0.63 -14.12
CA PHE A 63 2.69 -0.17 -13.80
C PHE A 63 3.60 -0.32 -15.02
N LEU A 64 4.41 0.71 -15.27
CA LEU A 64 5.42 0.72 -16.34
C LEU A 64 6.80 0.40 -15.76
N LEU A 65 7.36 -0.76 -16.11
CA LEU A 65 8.67 -1.20 -15.63
C LEU A 65 9.80 -0.57 -16.46
N SER A 66 10.78 0.03 -15.79
CA SER A 66 11.99 0.59 -16.42
C SER A 66 13.25 -0.09 -15.87
N ASN A 67 13.30 -1.42 -15.98
CA ASN A 67 14.41 -2.26 -15.49
C ASN A 67 14.85 -3.29 -16.53
N ASP A 68 16.08 -3.81 -16.39
CA ASP A 68 16.56 -4.91 -17.23
C ASP A 68 16.08 -6.26 -16.69
N LEU A 69 15.03 -6.80 -17.30
CA LEU A 69 14.41 -8.07 -16.91
C LEU A 69 15.34 -9.29 -17.03
N ARG A 70 16.48 -9.17 -17.72
CA ARG A 70 17.48 -10.25 -17.84
C ARG A 70 18.33 -10.37 -16.58
N THR A 71 18.37 -9.32 -15.76
CA THR A 71 19.29 -9.21 -14.61
C THR A 71 18.57 -8.99 -13.28
N ILE A 72 17.24 -9.02 -13.24
CA ILE A 72 16.49 -8.88 -11.98
C ILE A 72 16.76 -10.06 -11.06
N THR A 73 16.87 -9.79 -9.75
CA THR A 73 17.00 -10.84 -8.74
C THR A 73 15.67 -11.59 -8.57
N PRO A 74 15.67 -12.83 -8.05
CA PRO A 74 14.45 -13.57 -7.77
C PRO A 74 13.47 -12.82 -6.86
N GLU A 75 13.97 -12.11 -5.85
CA GLU A 75 13.16 -11.36 -4.89
C GLU A 75 12.43 -10.18 -5.56
N ILE A 76 13.11 -9.46 -6.46
CA ILE A 76 12.47 -8.38 -7.23
C ILE A 76 11.47 -8.96 -8.23
N LYS A 77 11.79 -10.09 -8.86
CA LYS A 77 10.87 -10.76 -9.77
C LYS A 77 9.58 -11.17 -9.05
N GLU A 78 9.68 -11.67 -7.82
CA GLU A 78 8.51 -11.99 -6.99
C GLU A 78 7.68 -10.74 -6.67
N LEU A 79 8.31 -9.59 -6.37
CA LEU A 79 7.60 -8.33 -6.18
C LEU A 79 6.85 -7.88 -7.44
N ILE A 80 7.53 -7.88 -8.60
CA ILE A 80 6.93 -7.48 -9.89
C ILE A 80 5.75 -8.38 -10.26
N LEU A 81 5.84 -9.68 -9.97
CA LEU A 81 4.80 -10.66 -10.30
C LEU A 81 3.77 -10.86 -9.19
N ASN A 82 3.80 -10.06 -8.12
CA ASN A 82 2.90 -10.21 -6.99
C ASN A 82 1.45 -9.90 -7.40
N ARG A 83 0.68 -10.96 -7.67
CA ARG A 83 -0.72 -10.87 -8.13
C ARG A 83 -1.63 -10.16 -7.16
N GLN A 84 -1.35 -10.19 -5.86
CA GLN A 84 -2.20 -9.54 -4.86
C GLN A 84 -2.03 -8.02 -4.91
N ILE A 85 -0.80 -7.55 -5.10
CA ILE A 85 -0.51 -6.11 -5.27
C ILE A 85 -1.00 -5.62 -6.64
N ILE A 86 -0.78 -6.39 -7.71
CA ILE A 86 -1.33 -6.08 -9.04
C ILE A 86 -2.85 -5.99 -8.98
N ALA A 87 -3.53 -6.85 -8.22
CA ALA A 87 -4.99 -6.79 -8.08
C ALA A 87 -5.47 -5.53 -7.32
N VAL A 88 -4.65 -4.98 -6.41
CA VAL A 88 -4.93 -3.68 -5.79
C VAL A 88 -4.79 -2.57 -6.82
N ASP A 89 -3.70 -2.57 -7.59
CA ASP A 89 -3.47 -1.57 -8.63
C ASP A 89 -4.59 -1.55 -9.68
N GLN A 90 -4.90 -2.74 -10.21
CA GLN A 90 -5.91 -2.99 -11.25
C GLN A 90 -7.34 -3.13 -10.70
N ASP A 91 -7.60 -2.63 -9.50
CA ASP A 91 -8.94 -2.70 -8.91
C ASP A 91 -10.00 -2.00 -9.79
N PRO A 92 -11.13 -2.66 -10.11
CA PRO A 92 -12.10 -2.17 -11.08
C PRO A 92 -12.83 -0.89 -10.66
N LEU A 93 -12.82 -0.53 -9.37
CA LEU A 93 -13.40 0.74 -8.94
C LEU A 93 -12.59 1.92 -9.49
N GLY A 94 -11.31 1.73 -9.80
CA GLY A 94 -10.44 2.76 -10.37
C GLY A 94 -10.29 4.01 -9.50
N ILE A 95 -10.53 3.89 -8.20
CA ILE A 95 -10.41 5.01 -7.27
C ILE A 95 -8.94 5.18 -6.91
N GLN A 96 -8.37 6.33 -7.24
CA GLN A 96 -7.03 6.71 -6.79
C GLN A 96 -7.03 6.96 -5.27
N GLY A 97 -6.07 6.36 -4.57
CA GLY A 97 -5.83 6.59 -3.15
C GLY A 97 -5.00 7.84 -2.85
N LYS A 98 -4.65 8.01 -1.59
CA LYS A 98 -3.89 9.18 -1.11
C LYS A 98 -3.04 8.86 0.11
N ARG A 99 -2.11 9.76 0.44
CA ARG A 99 -1.48 9.79 1.77
C ARG A 99 -2.50 10.29 2.78
N LEU A 100 -2.83 9.47 3.77
CA LEU A 100 -3.75 9.78 4.86
C LEU A 100 -3.04 10.60 5.95
N SER A 101 -1.86 10.16 6.38
CA SER A 101 -1.12 10.77 7.49
C SER A 101 0.38 10.52 7.37
N SER A 102 1.16 11.25 8.17
CA SER A 102 2.60 11.04 8.35
C SER A 102 2.96 11.29 9.81
N ILE A 103 3.16 10.23 10.59
CA ILE A 103 3.42 10.30 12.03
C ILE A 103 4.77 9.62 12.30
N ASN A 104 5.66 10.28 13.04
CA ASN A 104 6.99 9.74 13.37
C ASN A 104 7.80 9.24 12.16
N ARG A 105 7.63 9.90 11.00
CA ARG A 105 8.22 9.54 9.71
C ARG A 105 7.71 8.21 9.13
N ILE A 106 6.56 7.73 9.58
CA ILE A 106 5.80 6.65 8.96
C ILE A 106 4.60 7.27 8.26
N GLU A 107 4.52 7.11 6.95
CA GLU A 107 3.41 7.56 6.14
C GLU A 107 2.37 6.45 6.01
N THR A 108 1.11 6.81 6.19
CA THR A 108 -0.03 5.93 5.90
C THR A 108 -0.62 6.35 4.57
N TRP A 109 -0.64 5.42 3.61
CA TRP A 109 -1.23 5.57 2.29
C TRP A 109 -2.43 4.65 2.18
N ILE A 110 -3.55 5.14 1.68
CA ILE A 110 -4.82 4.40 1.68
C ILE A 110 -5.56 4.55 0.35
N ARG A 111 -6.14 3.44 -0.13
CA ARG A 111 -6.98 3.38 -1.33
C ARG A 111 -8.25 2.56 -1.04
N PRO A 112 -9.46 3.10 -1.29
CA PRO A 112 -10.68 2.30 -1.35
C PRO A 112 -10.63 1.35 -2.55
N ILE A 113 -10.92 0.07 -2.33
CA ILE A 113 -10.88 -1.00 -3.32
C ILE A 113 -12.05 -1.97 -3.16
N SER A 114 -12.18 -2.90 -4.09
CA SER A 114 -13.12 -4.01 -4.03
C SER A 114 -12.61 -5.17 -3.14
N PRO A 115 -13.50 -6.06 -2.66
CA PRO A 115 -14.95 -6.00 -2.76
C PRO A 115 -15.57 -4.88 -1.92
N ILE A 116 -16.80 -4.50 -2.27
CA ILE A 116 -17.68 -3.73 -1.38
C ILE A 116 -18.56 -4.74 -0.65
N VAL A 117 -18.60 -4.66 0.69
CA VAL A 117 -19.33 -5.58 1.56
C VAL A 117 -20.32 -4.77 2.38
N ASN A 118 -21.62 -5.01 2.21
CA ASN A 118 -22.70 -4.25 2.85
C ASN A 118 -22.51 -2.72 2.68
N ASP A 119 -22.28 -2.27 1.45
CA ASP A 119 -22.06 -0.86 1.09
C ASP A 119 -20.77 -0.23 1.68
N GLU A 120 -19.89 -1.02 2.28
CA GLU A 120 -18.59 -0.57 2.77
C GLU A 120 -17.45 -1.08 1.89
N HIS A 121 -16.54 -0.18 1.50
CA HIS A 121 -15.36 -0.55 0.73
C HIS A 121 -14.39 -1.43 1.52
N SER A 122 -13.70 -2.33 0.82
CA SER A 122 -12.38 -2.79 1.22
C SER A 122 -11.35 -1.66 1.07
N TYR A 123 -10.22 -1.78 1.77
CA TYR A 123 -9.16 -0.79 1.69
C TYR A 123 -7.80 -1.45 1.50
N ALA A 124 -6.97 -0.90 0.62
CA ALA A 124 -5.55 -1.16 0.61
C ALA A 124 -4.85 -0.08 1.43
N VAL A 125 -4.03 -0.49 2.40
CA VAL A 125 -3.33 0.42 3.33
C VAL A 125 -1.85 0.08 3.35
N ALA A 126 -1.01 1.02 2.94
CA ALA A 126 0.44 0.91 3.00
C ALA A 126 1.00 1.80 4.11
N PHE A 127 1.85 1.21 4.95
CA PHE A 127 2.66 1.94 5.93
C PHE A 127 4.08 2.04 5.39
N VAL A 128 4.51 3.25 5.04
CA VAL A 128 5.78 3.51 4.37
C VAL A 128 6.72 4.27 5.30
N SER A 129 7.93 3.75 5.47
CA SER A 129 8.93 4.37 6.35
C SER A 129 9.77 5.40 5.60
N ARG A 130 9.72 6.66 6.04
CA ARG A 130 10.68 7.71 5.65
C ARG A 130 11.95 7.72 6.52
N ARG A 131 12.07 6.74 7.43
CA ARG A 131 13.25 6.58 8.28
C ARG A 131 14.40 5.99 7.46
N THR A 132 15.62 6.39 7.81
CA THR A 132 16.87 5.87 7.21
C THR A 132 17.80 5.31 8.27
N ASP A 133 17.33 5.21 9.51
CA ASP A 133 18.08 4.92 10.71
C ASP A 133 17.53 3.70 11.45
N GLY A 134 18.41 3.00 12.15
CA GLY A 134 18.07 1.90 13.05
C GLY A 134 17.58 0.63 12.34
N HIS A 135 16.93 -0.24 13.12
CA HIS A 135 16.23 -1.42 12.64
C HIS A 135 14.75 -1.11 12.40
N GLY A 136 13.92 -2.12 12.10
CA GLY A 136 12.48 -1.94 11.92
C GLY A 136 11.85 -1.12 13.06
N TYR A 137 11.14 -0.06 12.69
CA TYR A 137 10.52 0.87 13.61
C TYR A 137 9.13 0.37 14.00
N ALA A 138 8.91 0.17 15.30
CA ALA A 138 7.61 -0.22 15.83
C ALA A 138 6.68 1.00 15.91
N PHE A 139 5.47 0.85 15.37
CA PHE A 139 4.42 1.86 15.43
C PHE A 139 3.10 1.18 15.77
N LYS A 140 2.14 1.98 16.23
CA LYS A 140 0.79 1.51 16.55
C LYS A 140 -0.22 2.27 15.69
N TYR A 141 -1.30 1.59 15.34
CA TYR A 141 -2.43 2.20 14.67
C TYR A 141 -3.75 1.54 15.10
N SER A 142 -4.86 2.22 14.89
CA SER A 142 -6.21 1.64 15.02
C SER A 142 -7.02 1.79 13.73
N LEU A 143 -8.14 1.07 13.62
CA LEU A 143 -9.02 1.19 12.45
C LEU A 143 -9.62 2.60 12.34
N GLU A 144 -9.94 3.22 13.47
CA GLU A 144 -10.50 4.57 13.55
C GLU A 144 -9.53 5.62 13.00
N GLU A 145 -8.23 5.50 13.30
CA GLU A 145 -7.18 6.37 12.76
C GLU A 145 -7.03 6.23 11.24
N LEU A 146 -7.38 5.06 10.69
CA LEU A 146 -7.42 4.80 9.24
C LEU A 146 -8.73 5.27 8.59
N GLY A 147 -9.74 5.66 9.37
CA GLY A 147 -11.10 5.95 8.89
C GLY A 147 -11.92 4.70 8.55
N LEU A 148 -11.48 3.52 9.00
CA LEU A 148 -12.17 2.25 8.81
C LEU A 148 -13.13 2.03 9.99
N THR A 149 -14.43 2.02 9.71
CA THR A 149 -15.47 2.17 10.74
C THR A 149 -16.42 0.98 10.87
N ASN A 150 -16.15 -0.12 10.15
CA ASN A 150 -16.97 -1.34 10.23
C ASN A 150 -17.07 -1.85 11.68
N VAL A 151 -18.29 -1.93 12.21
CA VAL A 151 -18.53 -2.33 13.61
C VAL A 151 -18.16 -3.78 13.93
N PHE A 152 -18.06 -4.64 12.91
CA PHE A 152 -17.63 -6.03 13.04
C PHE A 152 -16.12 -6.21 12.77
N GLY A 153 -15.42 -5.15 12.41
CA GLY A 153 -14.00 -5.16 12.11
C GLY A 153 -13.67 -5.54 10.66
N TYR A 154 -12.40 -5.87 10.43
CA TYR A 154 -11.86 -6.20 9.12
C TYR A 154 -11.02 -7.47 9.17
N GLU A 155 -11.11 -8.27 8.12
CA GLU A 155 -10.11 -9.27 7.79
C GLU A 155 -8.95 -8.60 7.05
N VAL A 156 -7.73 -8.83 7.52
CA VAL A 156 -6.51 -8.19 7.06
C VAL A 156 -5.60 -9.22 6.42
N LYS A 157 -5.15 -8.93 5.19
CA LYS A 157 -4.19 -9.73 4.43
C LYS A 157 -2.91 -8.93 4.21
N ASP A 158 -1.77 -9.50 4.59
CA ASP A 158 -0.44 -9.01 4.19
C ASP A 158 -0.23 -9.28 2.69
N LEU A 159 0.02 -8.23 1.93
CA LEU A 159 0.16 -8.28 0.47
C LEU A 159 1.60 -8.55 0.04
N PHE A 160 2.59 -8.34 0.92
CA PHE A 160 3.98 -8.71 0.63
C PHE A 160 4.30 -10.15 1.04
N ASP A 161 3.57 -10.70 2.01
CA ASP A 161 3.66 -12.11 2.38
C ASP A 161 2.40 -12.89 1.98
N SER A 162 2.41 -13.44 0.76
CA SER A 162 1.29 -14.22 0.24
C SER A 162 1.00 -15.48 1.07
N LYS A 163 2.01 -16.02 1.78
CA LYS A 163 1.89 -17.26 2.57
C LYS A 163 1.30 -17.02 3.96
N ARG A 164 1.43 -15.79 4.48
CA ARG A 164 0.87 -15.40 5.77
C ARG A 164 -0.65 -15.50 5.75
N GLU A 165 -1.23 -16.16 6.74
CA GLU A 165 -2.68 -16.25 6.89
C GLU A 165 -3.29 -14.86 7.15
N THR A 166 -4.57 -14.71 6.82
CA THR A 166 -5.32 -13.51 7.20
C THR A 166 -5.50 -13.46 8.71
N PHE A 167 -5.61 -12.25 9.25
CA PHE A 167 -5.93 -12.02 10.66
C PHE A 167 -7.10 -11.03 10.77
N LYS A 168 -7.79 -11.03 11.89
CA LYS A 168 -8.96 -10.16 12.11
C LYS A 168 -8.60 -9.03 13.07
N VAL A 169 -9.16 -7.86 12.82
CA VAL A 169 -8.99 -6.67 13.64
C VAL A 169 -10.36 -6.08 13.93
N ALA A 170 -10.69 -5.83 15.20
CA ALA A 170 -11.92 -5.20 15.63
C ALA A 170 -11.75 -3.69 15.89
N LEU A 171 -12.87 -2.96 15.96
CA LEU A 171 -12.83 -1.57 16.44
C LEU A 171 -12.32 -1.52 17.88
N GLY A 172 -11.55 -0.48 18.20
CA GLY A 172 -10.88 -0.30 19.48
C GLY A 172 -9.57 -1.08 19.65
N ASP A 173 -9.26 -2.02 18.75
CA ASP A 173 -7.98 -2.72 18.78
C ASP A 173 -6.83 -1.76 18.47
N LYS A 174 -5.75 -1.87 19.27
CA LYS A 174 -4.47 -1.21 18.96
C LYS A 174 -3.54 -2.23 18.34
N ILE A 175 -3.31 -2.11 17.04
CA ILE A 175 -2.41 -2.99 16.31
C ILE A 175 -1.00 -2.43 16.42
N GLU A 176 -0.04 -3.28 16.76
CA GLU A 176 1.38 -2.96 16.69
C GLU A 176 1.98 -3.61 15.45
N ASP A 177 2.70 -2.83 14.66
CA ASP A 177 3.40 -3.30 13.48
C ASP A 177 4.81 -2.70 13.43
N ARG A 178 5.68 -3.29 12.60
CA ARG A 178 7.07 -2.90 12.45
C ARG A 178 7.45 -2.78 10.99
N VAL A 179 7.91 -1.60 10.60
CA VAL A 179 8.32 -1.31 9.21
C VAL A 179 9.81 -1.03 9.11
N ASN A 180 10.47 -1.66 8.15
CA ASN A 180 11.90 -1.46 7.91
C ASN A 180 12.19 -0.03 7.42
N PRO A 181 13.38 0.55 7.72
CA PRO A 181 13.78 1.84 7.17
C PRO A 181 13.68 1.85 5.65
N THR A 182 13.16 2.93 5.07
CA THR A 182 12.88 3.10 3.63
C THR A 182 11.91 2.08 3.00
N GLY A 183 11.37 1.17 3.81
CA GLY A 183 10.52 0.06 3.39
C GLY A 183 9.03 0.37 3.51
N ALA A 184 8.24 -0.66 3.23
CA ALA A 184 6.80 -0.62 3.42
C ALA A 184 6.22 -1.96 3.88
N ASN A 185 5.16 -1.86 4.68
CA ASN A 185 4.20 -2.93 4.91
C ASN A 185 2.92 -2.58 4.13
N PHE A 186 2.27 -3.56 3.51
CA PHE A 186 1.12 -3.30 2.66
C PHE A 186 0.03 -4.33 2.89
N TYR A 187 -1.17 -3.87 3.21
CA TYR A 187 -2.26 -4.70 3.67
C TYR A 187 -3.54 -4.44 2.90
N LYS A 188 -4.35 -5.49 2.71
CA LYS A 188 -5.75 -5.36 2.31
C LYS A 188 -6.66 -5.63 3.50
N PHE A 189 -7.53 -4.67 3.79
CA PHE A 189 -8.60 -4.73 4.79
C PHE A 189 -9.93 -5.03 4.09
N THR A 190 -10.60 -6.11 4.48
CA THR A 190 -11.92 -6.51 3.95
C THR A 190 -12.94 -6.48 5.08
N PRO A 191 -14.05 -5.72 4.94
CA PRO A 191 -15.04 -5.62 6.02
C PRO A 191 -15.60 -7.00 6.40
N ILE A 192 -15.72 -7.25 7.69
CA ILE A 192 -16.32 -8.47 8.23
C ILE A 192 -17.84 -8.27 8.33
N THR A 193 -18.60 -9.33 8.08
CA THR A 193 -20.05 -9.30 8.32
C THR A 193 -20.43 -10.03 9.60
N LYS A 194 -21.61 -9.71 10.14
CA LYS A 194 -22.24 -10.46 11.24
C LYS A 194 -22.33 -11.97 10.97
N ARG A 195 -22.44 -12.38 9.70
CA ARG A 195 -22.50 -13.80 9.30
C ARG A 195 -21.14 -14.49 9.49
N ASP A 196 -20.05 -13.79 9.25
CA ASP A 196 -18.70 -14.34 9.35
C ASP A 196 -18.30 -14.58 10.81
N LEU A 197 -18.85 -13.80 11.74
CA LEU A 197 -18.73 -14.03 13.18
C LEU A 197 -19.47 -15.30 13.66
N ARG A 198 -20.57 -15.67 12.99
CA ARG A 198 -21.40 -16.83 13.38
C ARG A 198 -20.85 -18.18 12.94
N LYS A 199 -19.99 -18.22 11.92
CA LYS A 199 -19.32 -19.46 11.49
C LYS A 199 -18.18 -19.90 12.43
N MET A 200 -18.05 -19.24 13.58
CA MET A 200 -16.98 -19.42 14.56
C MET A 200 -17.49 -20.03 15.88
N LEU A 201 -18.79 -20.25 16.00
CA LEU A 201 -19.47 -20.97 17.09
C LEU A 201 -20.03 -22.28 16.53
#